data_AF-A7T2G8-F1
#
_entry.id   AF-A7T2G8-F1
#
_cell.length_a   1.000
_cell.length_b   1.000
_cell.length_c   1.000
_cell.angle_alpha   90.00
_cell.angle_beta   90.00
_cell.angle_gamma   90.00
#
_symmetry.space_group_name_H-M   'P 1'
#
loop_
_entity.id
_entity.type
_entity.pdbx_description
1 polymer ?
#
loop_
_entity_poly.entity_id
_entity_poly.type
_entity_poly.pdbx_seq_one_letter_code
_entity_poly.pdbx_strand_id
1 'polypeptide(L)'
;MVKQGNVINWSLLPNAAKKPKRMHLEEDENDGLFHCPVPDCHNDGFGTQRGCRKHVKKKHPWFYYFDEKPSDSDIEASRSQMEKEKGQRRSGVPSFDMSCTFAEQFTAWLKGSGGGCKSDRQAQQLVSKCLKFLKFCSEDEDHLTLDIVDFCLCSPNLLFKFADSMQSEWQLGHAGRIGYLDAIAELVTYRKQRSREVATKARECLEKLHGDSGTKLDKEVLTRLSDLSNSSEDQDDCTKSCSSTDEVQEISTPPAARMKPSARKLPAKQKREDAFLMTELCPARRKSLLFTPEEDKYLKVGLKRYGFGQWTSILRDPDFHFQKGRSPNSLLNRANRKYGTMDSHLVDRKG
;
A
#
# COMPACT_ATOMS: atom_id res chain seq x y z
N MET A 1 18.73 -27.41 27.65
CA MET A 1 18.11 -26.92 26.39
C MET A 1 17.60 -28.12 25.61
N VAL A 2 16.34 -28.14 25.17
CA VAL A 2 15.81 -29.23 24.30
C VAL A 2 15.72 -28.70 22.87
N LYS A 3 16.40 -29.34 21.92
CA LYS A 3 16.24 -29.03 20.50
C LYS A 3 14.81 -29.41 20.09
N GLN A 4 14.00 -28.43 19.67
CA GLN A 4 12.72 -28.73 19.03
C GLN A 4 13.01 -29.43 17.70
N GLY A 5 12.72 -30.73 17.62
CA GLY A 5 12.98 -31.52 16.42
C GLY A 5 12.15 -31.00 15.24
N ASN A 6 12.80 -30.79 14.09
CA ASN A 6 12.12 -30.45 12.84
C ASN A 6 11.05 -31.53 12.55
N VAL A 7 9.78 -31.13 12.50
CA VAL A 7 8.66 -32.05 12.25
C VAL A 7 8.72 -32.48 10.78
N ILE A 8 9.24 -33.69 10.54
CA ILE A 8 9.29 -34.32 9.22
C ILE A 8 7.85 -34.55 8.73
N ASN A 9 7.55 -34.10 7.51
CA ASN A 9 6.24 -34.33 6.90
C ASN A 9 6.27 -35.60 6.04
N TRP A 10 5.99 -36.74 6.69
CA TRP A 10 6.09 -38.09 6.10
C TRP A 10 5.22 -38.29 4.84
N SER A 11 4.18 -37.49 4.61
CA SER A 11 3.35 -37.57 3.39
C SER A 11 3.96 -36.91 2.15
N LEU A 12 5.14 -36.29 2.26
CA LEU A 12 5.84 -35.61 1.17
C LEU A 12 7.17 -36.29 0.79
N LEU A 13 7.53 -37.39 1.47
CA LEU A 13 8.72 -38.16 1.17
C LEU A 13 8.54 -38.98 -0.12
N PRO A 14 9.62 -39.31 -0.86
CA PRO A 14 9.56 -40.24 -1.98
C PRO A 14 8.88 -41.56 -1.58
N ASN A 15 8.11 -42.15 -2.49
CA ASN A 15 7.34 -43.39 -2.29
C ASN A 15 6.26 -43.36 -1.18
N ALA A 16 5.99 -42.21 -0.54
CA ALA A 16 4.92 -42.10 0.45
C ALA A 16 3.52 -42.38 -0.12
N ALA A 17 2.70 -43.14 0.61
CA ALA A 17 1.32 -43.39 0.25
C ALA A 17 0.49 -42.09 0.19
N LYS A 18 -0.21 -41.86 -0.93
CA LYS A 18 -1.00 -40.63 -1.20
C LYS A 18 -2.14 -40.36 -0.21
N LYS A 19 -2.49 -41.34 0.64
CA LYS A 19 -3.46 -41.24 1.74
C LYS A 19 -2.93 -42.03 2.94
N PRO A 20 -3.14 -41.57 4.19
CA PRO A 20 -2.65 -42.27 5.36
C PRO A 20 -3.33 -43.64 5.54
N LYS A 21 -2.52 -44.69 5.76
CA LYS A 21 -2.93 -46.06 6.04
C LYS A 21 -3.89 -46.12 7.23
N ARG A 22 -5.07 -46.73 7.04
CA ARG A 22 -6.04 -46.91 8.13
C ARG A 22 -5.63 -48.11 8.97
N MET A 23 -5.12 -47.85 10.18
CA MET A 23 -4.77 -48.90 11.14
C MET A 23 -6.04 -49.46 11.79
N HIS A 24 -6.49 -50.61 11.31
CA HIS A 24 -7.27 -51.54 12.11
C HIS A 24 -6.31 -52.18 13.12
N LEU A 25 -6.78 -52.34 14.35
CA LEU A 25 -6.05 -52.93 15.47
C LEU A 25 -7.07 -53.76 16.23
N GLU A 26 -6.82 -55.05 16.35
CA GLU A 26 -7.62 -55.96 17.18
C GLU A 26 -7.03 -56.04 18.60
N GLU A 27 -7.76 -56.66 19.51
CA GLU A 27 -7.31 -57.01 20.86
C GLU A 27 -6.57 -58.35 20.77
N ASP A 28 -5.42 -58.47 21.42
CA ASP A 28 -4.65 -59.72 21.44
C ASP A 28 -5.36 -60.76 22.32
N GLU A 29 -5.56 -61.97 21.78
CA GLU A 29 -6.31 -63.03 22.46
C GLU A 29 -5.62 -63.53 23.74
N ASN A 30 -4.32 -63.27 23.91
CA ASN A 30 -3.54 -63.75 25.06
C ASN A 30 -3.56 -62.80 26.28
N ASP A 31 -3.68 -61.48 26.07
CA ASP A 31 -3.63 -60.48 27.16
C ASP A 31 -4.75 -59.43 27.15
N GLY A 32 -5.59 -59.39 26.10
CA GLY A 32 -6.69 -58.43 25.96
C GLY A 32 -6.23 -56.99 25.69
N LEU A 33 -4.98 -56.79 25.28
CA LEU A 33 -4.41 -55.47 24.99
C LEU A 33 -4.28 -55.23 23.47
N PHE A 34 -4.28 -53.95 23.09
CA PHE A 34 -3.97 -53.53 21.72
C PHE A 34 -2.46 -53.27 21.61
N HIS A 35 -1.72 -54.14 20.93
CA HIS A 35 -0.27 -53.96 20.73
C HIS A 35 0.06 -52.98 19.59
N CYS A 36 1.32 -52.57 19.51
CA CYS A 36 1.80 -51.68 18.46
C CYS A 36 2.05 -52.47 17.15
N PRO A 37 1.47 -52.08 15.99
CA PRO A 37 1.61 -52.81 14.74
C PRO A 37 2.97 -52.60 14.04
N VAL A 38 3.96 -52.07 14.76
CA VAL A 38 5.29 -51.74 14.24
C VAL A 38 6.29 -52.71 14.87
N PRO A 39 7.06 -53.48 14.07
CA PRO A 39 8.13 -54.33 14.58
C PRO A 39 9.10 -53.58 15.51
N ASP A 40 9.66 -54.31 16.47
CA ASP A 40 10.65 -53.82 17.45
C ASP A 40 10.17 -52.64 18.32
N CYS A 41 8.85 -52.42 18.41
CA CYS A 41 8.27 -51.41 19.30
C CYS A 41 8.20 -51.91 20.75
N HIS A 42 9.25 -51.64 21.54
CA HIS A 42 9.30 -51.90 22.98
C HIS A 42 8.35 -50.98 23.79
N ASN A 43 7.04 -51.15 23.65
CA ASN A 43 6.04 -50.49 24.48
C ASN A 43 4.91 -51.49 24.81
N ASP A 44 4.79 -51.82 26.09
CA ASP A 44 3.79 -52.74 26.62
C ASP A 44 2.35 -52.35 26.21
N GLY A 45 1.48 -53.36 26.11
CA GLY A 45 0.19 -53.26 25.42
C GLY A 45 -0.75 -52.16 25.91
N PHE A 46 -1.57 -51.63 25.00
CA PHE A 46 -2.51 -50.56 25.32
C PHE A 46 -3.90 -51.12 25.62
N GLY A 47 -4.45 -50.89 26.82
CA GLY A 47 -5.84 -51.23 27.16
C GLY A 47 -6.93 -50.45 26.39
N THR A 48 -6.61 -49.75 25.30
CA THR A 48 -7.58 -49.23 24.31
C THR A 48 -6.94 -49.05 22.93
N GLN A 49 -7.71 -49.31 21.86
CA GLN A 49 -7.35 -49.02 20.47
C GLN A 49 -6.91 -47.55 20.26
N ARG A 50 -7.52 -46.63 21.01
CA ARG A 50 -7.21 -45.18 21.00
C ARG A 50 -5.86 -44.86 21.64
N GLY A 51 -5.42 -45.65 22.63
CA GLY A 51 -4.09 -45.59 23.23
C GLY A 51 -3.01 -45.91 22.20
N CYS A 52 -3.07 -47.11 21.62
CA CYS A 52 -2.11 -47.54 20.59
C CYS A 52 -2.08 -46.56 19.40
N ARG A 53 -3.23 -46.16 18.85
CA ARG A 53 -3.30 -45.15 17.77
C ARG A 53 -2.64 -43.81 18.12
N LYS A 54 -2.70 -43.37 19.39
CA LYS A 54 -1.97 -42.16 19.85
C LYS A 54 -0.46 -42.39 19.92
N HIS A 55 -0.02 -43.56 20.37
CA HIS A 55 1.39 -43.93 20.43
C HIS A 55 2.00 -43.96 19.04
N VAL A 56 1.44 -44.73 18.10
CA VAL A 56 1.96 -44.82 16.72
C VAL A 56 2.07 -43.44 16.09
N LYS A 57 1.04 -42.59 16.21
CA LYS A 57 1.06 -41.20 15.71
C LYS A 57 2.15 -40.31 16.34
N LYS A 58 2.65 -40.63 17.53
CA LYS A 58 3.70 -39.86 18.24
C LYS A 58 5.11 -40.45 18.08
N LYS A 59 5.23 -41.77 17.96
CA LYS A 59 6.50 -42.51 17.97
C LYS A 59 6.89 -43.08 16.60
N HIS A 60 5.91 -43.51 15.81
CA HIS A 60 6.11 -44.11 14.48
C HIS A 60 5.22 -43.42 13.41
N PRO A 61 5.25 -42.07 13.28
CA PRO A 61 4.38 -41.34 12.36
C PRO A 61 4.59 -41.69 10.87
N TRP A 62 5.72 -42.31 10.54
CA TRP A 62 6.05 -42.85 9.21
C TRP A 62 5.13 -44.01 8.79
N PHE A 63 4.65 -44.83 9.73
CA PHE A 63 3.86 -46.05 9.48
C PHE A 63 2.48 -45.77 8.87
N TYR A 64 2.04 -44.51 8.88
CA TYR A 64 0.85 -44.08 8.15
C TYR A 64 1.09 -43.93 6.65
N TYR A 65 2.33 -43.85 6.17
CA TYR A 65 2.67 -43.54 4.78
C TYR A 65 3.61 -44.56 4.12
N PHE A 66 4.20 -45.45 4.91
CA PHE A 66 5.14 -46.48 4.49
C PHE A 66 4.88 -47.77 5.25
N ASP A 67 5.10 -48.92 4.59
CA ASP A 67 5.01 -50.24 5.20
C ASP A 67 6.32 -50.61 5.93
N GLU A 68 7.46 -50.16 5.43
CA GLU A 68 8.79 -50.26 6.08
C GLU A 68 9.30 -48.87 6.49
N LYS A 69 10.20 -48.78 7.48
CA LYS A 69 10.79 -47.50 7.89
C LYS A 69 11.75 -46.99 6.79
N PRO A 70 11.56 -45.77 6.22
CA PRO A 70 12.51 -45.18 5.28
C PRO A 70 13.93 -45.11 5.87
N SER A 71 14.94 -45.23 5.02
CA SER A 71 16.34 -45.15 5.47
C SER A 71 16.67 -43.74 5.95
N ASP A 72 17.66 -43.62 6.84
CA ASP A 72 18.08 -42.30 7.32
C ASP A 72 18.71 -41.45 6.18
N SER A 73 19.24 -42.11 5.14
CA SER A 73 19.62 -41.51 3.85
C SER A 73 18.43 -40.94 3.06
N ASP A 74 17.30 -41.65 2.97
CA ASP A 74 16.09 -41.13 2.31
C ASP A 74 15.52 -39.92 3.06
N ILE A 75 15.57 -39.98 4.40
CA ILE A 75 15.11 -38.90 5.29
C ILE A 75 15.99 -37.65 5.13
N GLU A 76 17.31 -37.79 5.04
CA GLU A 76 18.23 -36.64 4.88
C GLU A 76 18.28 -36.11 3.43
N ALA A 77 18.16 -36.99 2.43
CA ALA A 77 17.95 -36.57 1.03
C ALA A 77 16.65 -35.79 0.88
N SER A 78 15.57 -36.24 1.53
CA SER A 78 14.29 -35.54 1.55
C SER A 78 14.33 -34.25 2.38
N ARG A 79 15.14 -34.17 3.45
CA ARG A 79 15.40 -32.90 4.13
C ARG A 79 16.11 -31.92 3.18
N SER A 80 17.14 -32.39 2.48
CA SER A 80 17.88 -31.60 1.50
C SER A 80 16.99 -31.12 0.34
N GLN A 81 16.04 -31.94 -0.11
CA GLN A 81 15.01 -31.54 -1.06
C GLN A 81 14.02 -30.54 -0.46
N MET A 82 13.52 -30.76 0.77
CA MET A 82 12.63 -29.82 1.46
C MET A 82 13.28 -28.45 1.74
N GLU A 83 14.61 -28.40 1.94
CA GLU A 83 15.34 -27.14 2.11
C GLU A 83 15.58 -26.43 0.77
N LYS A 84 15.87 -27.18 -0.31
CA LYS A 84 15.87 -26.63 -1.68
C LYS A 84 14.49 -26.13 -2.11
N GLU A 85 13.42 -26.87 -1.82
CA GLU A 85 12.04 -26.45 -2.07
C GLU A 85 11.63 -25.25 -1.20
N LYS A 86 12.08 -25.14 0.05
CA LYS A 86 11.87 -23.93 0.87
C LYS A 86 12.61 -22.71 0.29
N GLY A 87 13.72 -22.92 -0.41
CA GLY A 87 14.36 -21.91 -1.24
C GLY A 87 13.51 -21.54 -2.45
N GLN A 88 13.17 -22.50 -3.30
CA GLN A 88 12.48 -22.24 -4.58
C GLN A 88 11.00 -21.80 -4.42
N ARG A 89 10.28 -22.27 -3.40
CA ARG A 89 8.93 -21.79 -3.05
C ARG A 89 8.95 -20.50 -2.23
N ARG A 90 10.13 -19.91 -2.05
CA ARG A 90 10.34 -18.51 -1.66
C ARG A 90 11.04 -17.76 -2.80
N SER A 91 10.28 -17.47 -3.86
CA SER A 91 10.38 -16.15 -4.49
C SER A 91 9.99 -15.10 -3.45
N GLY A 92 10.90 -14.82 -2.52
CA GLY A 92 10.67 -13.94 -1.39
C GLY A 92 10.35 -12.55 -1.93
N VAL A 93 9.15 -12.06 -1.62
CA VAL A 93 8.66 -10.75 -2.07
C VAL A 93 9.79 -9.71 -1.93
N PRO A 94 10.26 -9.09 -3.03
CA PRO A 94 11.34 -8.14 -3.01
C PRO A 94 11.11 -7.06 -1.95
N SER A 95 12.17 -6.73 -1.21
CA SER A 95 12.11 -5.84 -0.06
C SER A 95 13.43 -5.07 0.00
N PHE A 96 13.35 -3.78 0.32
CA PHE A 96 14.52 -3.08 0.85
C PHE A 96 14.99 -3.71 2.16
N ASP A 97 16.26 -3.48 2.50
CA ASP A 97 16.85 -3.96 3.75
C ASP A 97 16.24 -3.27 4.98
N MET A 98 16.00 -4.05 6.03
CA MET A 98 15.54 -3.59 7.33
C MET A 98 16.58 -2.73 8.06
N SER A 99 17.86 -2.80 7.66
CA SER A 99 18.93 -1.92 8.19
C SER A 99 18.91 -0.50 7.61
N CYS A 100 18.12 -0.20 6.58
CA CYS A 100 18.19 1.11 5.93
C CYS A 100 17.71 2.24 6.86
N THR A 101 18.32 3.42 6.73
CA THR A 101 18.05 4.59 7.58
C THR A 101 16.57 5.00 7.62
N PHE A 102 15.83 4.75 6.54
CA PHE A 102 14.38 4.92 6.50
C PHE A 102 13.64 3.94 7.42
N ALA A 103 14.01 2.66 7.39
CA ALA A 103 13.44 1.62 8.23
C ALA A 103 13.70 1.87 9.71
N GLU A 104 14.91 2.33 10.08
CA GLU A 104 15.25 2.74 11.44
C GLU A 104 14.37 3.91 11.92
N GLN A 105 14.30 5.00 11.13
CA GLN A 105 13.54 6.20 11.47
C GLN A 105 12.03 5.92 11.57
N PHE A 106 11.47 5.07 10.70
CA PHE A 106 10.08 4.64 10.76
C PHE A 106 9.81 3.67 11.93
N THR A 107 10.75 2.76 12.24
CA THR A 107 10.68 1.90 13.44
C THR A 107 10.67 2.72 14.73
N ALA A 108 11.54 3.73 14.82
CA ALA A 108 11.59 4.65 15.96
C ALA A 108 10.28 5.42 16.13
N TRP A 109 9.69 5.93 15.05
CA TRP A 109 8.39 6.61 15.08
C TRP A 109 7.24 5.68 15.52
N LEU A 110 7.19 4.45 14.97
CA LEU A 110 6.19 3.44 15.35
C LEU A 110 6.25 3.06 16.84
N LYS A 111 7.46 2.99 17.42
CA LYS A 111 7.67 2.70 18.84
C LYS A 111 7.46 3.93 19.74
N GLY A 112 7.48 5.13 19.18
CA GLY A 112 7.22 6.39 19.88
C GLY A 112 5.74 6.75 19.98
N SER A 113 5.46 7.87 20.67
CA SER A 113 4.10 8.42 20.82
C SER A 113 3.43 8.76 19.48
N GLY A 114 4.21 9.23 18.49
CA GLY A 114 3.70 9.60 17.17
C GLY A 114 3.09 8.43 16.39
N GLY A 115 3.65 7.22 16.51
CA GLY A 115 3.15 6.00 15.87
C GLY A 115 2.33 5.09 16.78
N GLY A 116 1.88 5.58 17.94
CA GLY A 116 1.00 4.83 18.84
C GLY A 116 1.70 3.72 19.66
N CYS A 117 2.98 3.90 19.99
CA CYS A 117 3.74 3.06 20.92
C CYS A 117 3.68 1.55 20.61
N LYS A 118 3.82 1.16 19.34
CA LYS A 118 3.80 -0.25 18.91
C LYS A 118 4.92 -1.03 19.62
N SER A 119 4.66 -2.28 20.00
CA SER A 119 5.74 -3.16 20.46
C SER A 119 6.77 -3.40 19.35
N ASP A 120 8.03 -3.68 19.70
CA ASP A 120 9.11 -3.83 18.73
C ASP A 120 8.77 -4.84 17.62
N ARG A 121 8.25 -6.02 17.99
CA ARG A 121 7.78 -7.04 17.06
C ARG A 121 6.68 -6.54 16.11
N GLN A 122 5.77 -5.69 16.57
CA GLN A 122 4.74 -5.10 15.71
C GLN A 122 5.35 -4.06 14.76
N ALA A 123 6.23 -3.18 15.26
CA ALA A 123 6.92 -2.20 14.43
C ALA A 123 7.73 -2.87 13.31
N GLN A 124 8.55 -3.86 13.65
CA GLN A 124 9.32 -4.68 12.69
C GLN A 124 8.41 -5.36 11.64
N GLN A 125 7.24 -5.86 12.04
CA GLN A 125 6.25 -6.45 11.12
C GLN A 125 5.57 -5.42 10.21
N LEU A 126 5.32 -4.20 10.67
CA LEU A 126 4.77 -3.11 9.85
C LEU A 126 5.82 -2.62 8.84
N VAL A 127 7.03 -2.32 9.30
CA VAL A 127 8.15 -1.89 8.46
C VAL A 127 8.47 -2.93 7.38
N SER A 128 8.57 -4.21 7.73
CA SER A 128 8.86 -5.29 6.76
C SER A 128 7.76 -5.49 5.70
N LYS A 129 6.52 -5.02 5.94
CA LYS A 129 5.47 -4.97 4.91
C LYS A 129 5.63 -3.74 4.01
N CYS A 130 5.95 -2.60 4.61
CA CYS A 130 6.19 -1.34 3.90
C CYS A 130 7.39 -1.41 2.96
N LEU A 131 8.52 -1.99 3.38
CA LEU A 131 9.70 -2.15 2.52
C LEU A 131 9.43 -3.06 1.30
N LYS A 132 8.48 -4.00 1.41
CA LYS A 132 7.99 -4.83 0.29
C LYS A 132 7.10 -4.05 -0.67
N PHE A 133 6.18 -3.26 -0.15
CA PHE A 133 5.38 -2.34 -0.96
C PHE A 133 6.28 -1.36 -1.73
N LEU A 134 7.29 -0.80 -1.08
CA LEU A 134 8.22 0.16 -1.67
C LEU A 134 9.09 -0.48 -2.76
N LYS A 135 9.73 -1.64 -2.54
CA LYS A 135 10.55 -2.31 -3.57
C LYS A 135 9.71 -2.89 -4.73
N PHE A 136 8.43 -3.25 -4.51
CA PHE A 136 7.49 -3.54 -5.60
C PHE A 136 7.14 -2.29 -6.43
N CYS A 137 7.11 -1.10 -5.82
CA CYS A 137 6.84 0.15 -6.53
C CYS A 137 8.06 0.72 -7.27
N SER A 138 9.27 0.24 -6.93
CA SER A 138 10.56 0.70 -7.44
C SER A 138 11.51 -0.48 -7.65
N GLU A 139 11.12 -1.40 -8.54
CA GLU A 139 11.81 -2.69 -8.77
C GLU A 139 13.30 -2.49 -9.08
N ASP A 140 13.62 -1.49 -9.91
CA ASP A 140 14.98 -1.17 -10.37
C ASP A 140 15.86 -0.43 -9.34
N GLU A 141 15.29 0.11 -8.25
CA GLU A 141 16.01 0.99 -7.31
C GLU A 141 16.55 0.22 -6.10
N ASP A 142 17.86 0.21 -5.89
CA ASP A 142 18.50 -0.50 -4.78
C ASP A 142 18.63 0.32 -3.48
N HIS A 143 18.34 1.63 -3.54
CA HIS A 143 18.44 2.54 -2.41
C HIS A 143 17.13 3.30 -2.17
N LEU A 144 16.60 3.23 -0.95
CA LEU A 144 15.31 3.82 -0.59
C LEU A 144 15.45 5.30 -0.19
N THR A 145 15.13 6.21 -1.11
CA THR A 145 15.07 7.66 -0.85
C THR A 145 13.67 8.10 -0.39
N LEU A 146 13.56 9.31 0.17
CA LEU A 146 12.26 9.87 0.57
C LEU A 146 11.37 10.20 -0.64
N ASP A 147 11.98 10.57 -1.77
CA ASP A 147 11.27 10.91 -3.00
C ASP A 147 10.66 9.66 -3.66
N ILE A 148 11.36 8.52 -3.59
CA ILE A 148 10.80 7.20 -3.95
C ILE A 148 9.61 6.89 -3.05
N VAL A 149 9.74 7.05 -1.72
CA VAL A 149 8.62 6.81 -0.78
C VAL A 149 7.40 7.66 -1.12
N ASP A 150 7.58 8.96 -1.37
CA ASP A 150 6.46 9.84 -1.70
C ASP A 150 5.84 9.53 -3.07
N PHE A 151 6.65 9.19 -4.08
CA PHE A 151 6.16 8.73 -5.38
C PHE A 151 5.30 7.46 -5.26
N CYS A 152 5.73 6.50 -4.44
CA CYS A 152 5.00 5.26 -4.19
C CYS A 152 3.63 5.53 -3.54
N LEU A 153 3.59 6.44 -2.56
CA LEU A 153 2.39 6.76 -1.78
C LEU A 153 1.42 7.71 -2.52
N CYS A 154 1.92 8.58 -3.39
CA CYS A 154 1.10 9.46 -4.22
C CYS A 154 0.46 8.75 -5.43
N SER A 155 0.87 7.52 -5.75
CA SER A 155 0.38 6.77 -6.91
C SER A 155 -0.64 5.69 -6.52
N PRO A 156 -1.95 5.96 -6.52
CA PRO A 156 -2.96 4.94 -6.20
C PRO A 156 -2.93 3.76 -7.17
N ASN A 157 -2.44 3.96 -8.40
CA ASN A 157 -2.23 2.89 -9.38
C ASN A 157 -1.21 1.84 -8.91
N LEU A 158 -0.17 2.24 -8.17
CA LEU A 158 0.80 1.30 -7.61
C LEU A 158 0.21 0.54 -6.42
N LEU A 159 -0.58 1.21 -5.58
CA LEU A 159 -1.32 0.56 -4.50
C LEU A 159 -2.34 -0.48 -5.02
N PHE A 160 -3.07 -0.16 -6.10
CA PHE A 160 -3.99 -1.13 -6.73
C PHE A 160 -3.25 -2.30 -7.37
N LYS A 161 -2.15 -2.06 -8.12
CA LYS A 161 -1.29 -3.14 -8.63
C LYS A 161 -0.82 -4.06 -7.50
N PHE A 162 -0.31 -3.49 -6.41
CA PHE A 162 0.16 -4.26 -5.25
C PHE A 162 -0.98 -5.07 -4.61
N ALA A 163 -2.18 -4.52 -4.50
CA ALA A 163 -3.36 -5.23 -4.00
C ALA A 163 -3.80 -6.39 -4.92
N ASP A 164 -3.71 -6.20 -6.24
CA ASP A 164 -3.98 -7.24 -7.23
C ASP A 164 -2.90 -8.35 -7.19
N SER A 165 -1.60 -8.02 -7.25
CA SER A 165 -0.48 -8.97 -7.14
C SER A 165 -0.50 -9.77 -5.82
N MET A 166 -0.83 -9.12 -4.70
CA MET A 166 -1.07 -9.82 -3.43
C MET A 166 -2.18 -10.87 -3.52
N GLN A 167 -3.20 -10.68 -4.38
CA GLN A 167 -4.29 -11.63 -4.57
C GLN A 167 -3.97 -12.70 -5.63
N SER A 168 -3.40 -12.33 -6.77
CA SER A 168 -3.19 -13.22 -7.93
C SER A 168 -1.89 -14.04 -7.83
N GLU A 169 -0.78 -13.37 -7.56
CA GLU A 169 0.56 -13.97 -7.57
C GLU A 169 0.87 -14.60 -6.21
N TRP A 170 0.70 -13.83 -5.13
CA TRP A 170 1.11 -14.27 -3.79
C TRP A 170 0.00 -15.00 -3.03
N GLN A 171 -1.21 -15.04 -3.62
CA GLN A 171 -2.37 -15.79 -3.14
C GLN A 171 -2.73 -15.51 -1.67
N LEU A 172 -2.49 -14.27 -1.20
CA LEU A 172 -2.66 -13.92 0.21
C LEU A 172 -4.14 -13.97 0.62
N GLY A 173 -4.42 -14.75 1.67
CA GLY A 173 -5.70 -14.73 2.37
C GLY A 173 -6.06 -13.33 2.87
N HIS A 174 -7.36 -13.06 3.00
CA HIS A 174 -7.90 -11.72 3.26
C HIS A 174 -7.21 -10.97 4.42
N ALA A 175 -7.02 -11.64 5.57
CA ALA A 175 -6.34 -11.06 6.73
C ALA A 175 -4.87 -10.67 6.45
N GLY A 176 -4.17 -11.40 5.57
CA GLY A 176 -2.83 -11.04 5.12
C GLY A 176 -2.83 -9.76 4.31
N ARG A 177 -3.75 -9.62 3.34
CA ARG A 177 -3.89 -8.44 2.49
C ARG A 177 -4.30 -7.19 3.27
N ILE A 178 -5.30 -7.30 4.15
CA ILE A 178 -5.65 -6.22 5.08
C ILE A 178 -4.42 -5.83 5.93
N GLY A 179 -3.68 -6.82 6.44
CA GLY A 179 -2.47 -6.59 7.21
C GLY A 179 -1.36 -5.83 6.47
N TYR A 180 -1.29 -5.88 5.14
CA TYR A 180 -0.39 -5.03 4.34
C TYR A 180 -0.94 -3.62 4.13
N LEU A 181 -2.23 -3.48 3.81
CA LEU A 181 -2.87 -2.17 3.61
C LEU A 181 -2.85 -1.32 4.89
N ASP A 182 -3.03 -1.95 6.05
CA ASP A 182 -2.88 -1.36 7.39
C ASP A 182 -1.47 -0.78 7.61
N ALA A 183 -0.42 -1.53 7.23
CA ALA A 183 0.96 -1.05 7.31
C ALA A 183 1.23 0.15 6.37
N ILE A 184 0.65 0.14 5.16
CA ILE A 184 0.75 1.26 4.23
C ILE A 184 0.02 2.51 4.78
N ALA A 185 -1.08 2.34 5.52
CA ALA A 185 -1.76 3.46 6.18
C ALA A 185 -0.92 4.09 7.31
N GLU A 186 -0.22 3.27 8.09
CA GLU A 186 0.77 3.75 9.09
C GLU A 186 1.92 4.52 8.40
N LEU A 187 2.43 4.02 7.28
CA LEU A 187 3.46 4.68 6.47
C LEU A 187 3.00 6.04 5.90
N VAL A 188 1.77 6.13 5.38
CA VAL A 188 1.15 7.41 4.96
C VAL A 188 1.08 8.38 6.14
N THR A 189 0.76 7.89 7.34
CA THR A 189 0.64 8.70 8.55
C THR A 189 2.00 9.22 9.02
N TYR A 190 3.04 8.38 8.99
CA TYR A 190 4.43 8.77 9.25
C TYR A 190 4.91 9.88 8.30
N ARG A 191 4.69 9.74 6.99
CA ARG A 191 5.08 10.77 6.00
C ARG A 191 4.35 12.08 6.24
N LYS A 192 3.02 12.05 6.45
CA LYS A 192 2.23 13.24 6.78
C LYS A 192 2.71 13.95 8.05
N GLN A 193 3.12 13.20 9.08
CA GLN A 193 3.66 13.77 10.30
C GLN A 193 5.03 14.43 10.05
N ARG A 194 5.94 13.77 9.33
CA ARG A 194 7.25 14.33 8.98
C ARG A 194 7.15 15.60 8.12
N SER A 195 6.20 15.67 7.19
CA SER A 195 5.92 16.91 6.43
C SER A 195 5.47 18.07 7.33
N ARG A 196 4.67 17.80 8.38
CA ARG A 196 4.28 18.81 9.38
C ARG A 196 5.48 19.30 10.17
N GLU A 197 6.36 18.40 10.62
CA GLU A 197 7.58 18.75 11.40
C GLU A 197 8.59 19.57 10.59
N VAL A 198 8.69 19.35 9.28
CA VAL A 198 9.48 20.23 8.40
C VAL A 198 8.82 21.60 8.29
N ALA A 199 7.49 21.66 8.13
CA ALA A 199 6.75 22.92 8.05
C ALA A 199 6.75 23.72 9.37
N THR A 200 6.76 23.10 10.55
CA THR A 200 6.91 23.83 11.82
C THR A 200 8.30 24.44 11.93
N LYS A 201 9.36 23.64 11.70
CA LYS A 201 10.75 24.10 11.75
C LYS A 201 11.06 25.20 10.73
N ALA A 202 10.44 25.15 9.54
CA ALA A 202 10.54 26.22 8.55
C ALA A 202 9.95 27.53 9.07
N ARG A 203 8.76 27.51 9.69
CA ARG A 203 8.17 28.70 10.32
C ARG A 203 8.99 29.21 11.51
N GLU A 204 9.41 28.32 12.41
CA GLU A 204 10.28 28.66 13.55
C GLU A 204 11.61 29.29 13.11
N CYS A 205 12.09 28.96 11.90
CA CYS A 205 13.28 29.57 11.30
C CYS A 205 12.97 30.96 10.70
N LEU A 206 11.86 31.10 9.97
CA LEU A 206 11.40 32.39 9.43
C LEU A 206 11.07 33.40 10.55
N GLU A 207 10.41 32.96 11.62
CA GLU A 207 10.10 33.76 12.81
C GLU A 207 11.40 34.32 13.44
N LYS A 208 12.47 33.51 13.52
CA LYS A 208 13.80 33.93 14.01
C LYS A 208 14.55 34.86 13.05
N LEU A 209 14.32 34.73 11.74
CA LEU A 209 14.96 35.57 10.72
C LEU A 209 14.26 36.95 10.58
N HIS A 210 12.96 37.02 10.79
CA HIS A 210 12.23 38.30 10.81
C HIS A 210 12.56 39.12 12.08
N GLY A 211 12.54 38.50 13.27
CA GLY A 211 12.84 39.16 14.54
C GLY A 211 12.00 40.41 14.82
N ASP A 212 12.46 41.27 15.73
CA ASP A 212 11.79 42.55 16.01
C ASP A 212 11.88 43.53 14.83
N SER A 213 12.96 43.47 14.04
CA SER A 213 13.18 44.35 12.89
C SER A 213 12.14 44.15 11.78
N GLY A 214 11.85 42.90 11.43
CA GLY A 214 10.82 42.54 10.45
C GLY A 214 9.43 42.92 10.93
N THR A 215 9.05 42.53 12.16
CA THR A 215 7.71 42.89 12.66
C THR A 215 7.54 44.40 12.90
N LYS A 216 8.62 45.17 13.07
CA LYS A 216 8.58 46.63 13.09
C LYS A 216 8.35 47.20 11.67
N LEU A 217 9.06 46.68 10.66
CA LEU A 217 8.86 47.06 9.26
C LEU A 217 7.45 46.71 8.76
N ASP A 218 6.95 45.51 9.04
CA ASP A 218 5.59 45.09 8.65
C ASP A 218 4.52 46.00 9.29
N LYS A 219 4.70 46.38 10.57
CA LYS A 219 3.84 47.35 11.25
C LYS A 219 3.96 48.74 10.61
N GLU A 220 5.17 49.22 10.33
CA GLU A 220 5.38 50.53 9.70
C GLU A 220 4.80 50.61 8.28
N VAL A 221 4.91 49.54 7.49
CA VAL A 221 4.28 49.41 6.18
C VAL A 221 2.76 49.38 6.32
N LEU A 222 2.21 48.61 7.27
CA LEU A 222 0.76 48.56 7.51
C LEU A 222 0.20 49.91 7.99
N THR A 223 0.92 50.63 8.86
CA THR A 223 0.58 51.99 9.26
C THR A 223 0.60 52.93 8.06
N ARG A 224 1.70 52.99 7.28
CA ARG A 224 1.81 53.84 6.08
C ARG A 224 0.71 53.55 5.04
N LEU A 225 0.32 52.28 4.86
CA LEU A 225 -0.81 51.89 3.99
C LEU A 225 -2.17 52.32 4.55
N SER A 226 -2.31 52.40 5.88
CA SER A 226 -3.52 52.91 6.55
C SER A 226 -3.58 54.44 6.48
N ASP A 227 -2.44 55.13 6.67
CA ASP A 227 -2.32 56.59 6.59
C ASP A 227 -2.66 57.10 5.19
N LEU A 228 -2.17 56.41 4.14
CA LEU A 228 -2.51 56.68 2.74
C LEU A 228 -4.00 56.47 2.41
N SER A 229 -4.75 55.76 3.26
CA SER A 229 -6.20 55.59 3.13
C SER A 229 -7.00 56.66 3.90
N ASN A 230 -6.34 57.53 4.67
CA ASN A 230 -6.95 58.54 5.54
C ASN A 230 -6.58 59.98 5.14
N SER A 231 -5.87 60.20 4.02
CA SER A 231 -5.36 61.51 3.59
C SER A 231 -5.88 61.94 2.21
N SER A 232 -7.19 62.08 2.05
CA SER A 232 -7.79 62.55 0.79
C SER A 232 -8.99 63.50 0.99
N GLU A 233 -8.62 64.73 1.35
CA GLU A 233 -9.41 65.97 1.31
C GLU A 233 -8.40 67.09 0.93
N ASP A 234 -8.64 68.08 0.07
CA ASP A 234 -9.70 68.35 -0.93
C ASP A 234 -9.15 69.53 -1.79
N GLN A 235 -9.36 69.77 -3.09
CA GLN A 235 -10.05 69.16 -4.25
C GLN A 235 -9.18 69.55 -5.51
N ASP A 236 -9.42 69.31 -6.81
CA ASP A 236 -10.51 68.80 -7.64
C ASP A 236 -9.94 68.25 -8.99
N ASP A 237 -10.81 67.71 -9.84
CA ASP A 237 -10.73 67.47 -11.30
C ASP A 237 -9.49 66.77 -11.92
N CYS A 238 -9.72 65.54 -12.43
CA CYS A 238 -9.61 65.29 -13.89
C CYS A 238 -10.29 63.98 -14.35
N THR A 239 -11.60 64.04 -14.63
CA THR A 239 -12.37 63.15 -15.54
C THR A 239 -12.58 61.62 -15.29
N LYS A 240 -13.86 61.21 -15.44
CA LYS A 240 -14.37 59.88 -15.91
C LYS A 240 -14.03 58.61 -15.09
N SER A 241 -14.98 57.81 -14.60
CA SER A 241 -16.35 57.54 -15.10
C SER A 241 -17.08 56.49 -14.25
N CYS A 242 -18.16 56.84 -13.53
CA CYS A 242 -19.13 55.87 -12.99
C CYS A 242 -20.49 56.53 -12.64
N SER A 243 -21.57 55.75 -12.68
CA SER A 243 -22.70 55.82 -11.73
C SER A 243 -23.77 54.77 -12.03
N SER A 244 -23.98 53.85 -11.09
CA SER A 244 -25.27 53.32 -10.62
C SER A 244 -25.03 52.53 -9.33
N THR A 245 -26.03 52.50 -8.45
CA THR A 245 -26.01 52.09 -7.03
C THR A 245 -26.53 50.63 -6.85
N ASP A 246 -26.94 50.02 -5.73
CA ASP A 246 -27.45 50.37 -4.37
C ASP A 246 -27.11 49.18 -3.39
N GLU A 247 -27.31 49.14 -2.05
CA GLU A 247 -27.55 50.07 -0.91
C GLU A 247 -27.25 49.29 0.41
N VAL A 248 -26.95 49.93 1.56
CA VAL A 248 -26.98 49.26 2.90
C VAL A 248 -27.28 50.24 4.06
N GLN A 249 -28.06 49.83 5.06
CA GLN A 249 -28.34 50.58 6.31
C GLN A 249 -28.10 49.74 7.60
N GLU A 250 -28.35 50.36 8.77
CA GLU A 250 -27.66 50.16 10.06
C GLU A 250 -28.56 49.54 11.20
N ILE A 251 -27.96 49.17 12.36
CA ILE A 251 -28.42 49.40 13.77
C ILE A 251 -28.06 48.26 14.79
N SER A 252 -27.98 48.63 16.08
CA SER A 252 -27.24 48.02 17.21
C SER A 252 -27.90 46.87 18.04
N THR A 253 -27.10 46.31 18.98
CA THR A 253 -27.48 45.37 20.09
C THR A 253 -27.90 46.12 21.37
N PRO A 254 -28.36 45.52 22.51
CA PRO A 254 -28.42 44.11 23.00
C PRO A 254 -29.88 43.71 23.43
N PRO A 255 -30.25 42.84 24.45
CA PRO A 255 -29.53 41.92 25.35
C PRO A 255 -30.12 40.47 25.40
N ALA A 256 -30.62 39.95 26.56
CA ALA A 256 -30.82 38.51 26.83
C ALA A 256 -31.93 38.15 27.86
N ALA A 257 -32.66 37.03 27.66
CA ALA A 257 -33.18 36.13 28.73
C ALA A 257 -33.84 34.79 28.24
N ARG A 258 -33.17 33.66 28.54
CA ARG A 258 -33.70 32.36 29.05
C ARG A 258 -35.13 31.86 28.69
N MET A 259 -35.22 30.73 27.96
CA MET A 259 -36.04 29.55 28.33
C MET A 259 -35.56 28.24 27.66
N LYS A 260 -36.05 27.07 28.10
CA LYS A 260 -35.71 25.71 27.59
C LYS A 260 -37.00 24.92 27.20
N PRO A 261 -36.97 23.60 26.90
CA PRO A 261 -36.68 23.03 25.58
C PRO A 261 -37.83 22.15 25.02
N SER A 262 -37.79 21.78 23.74
CA SER A 262 -38.65 20.71 23.19
C SER A 262 -37.97 19.97 22.02
N ALA A 263 -38.45 18.77 21.66
CA ALA A 263 -37.66 17.77 20.94
C ALA A 263 -38.36 17.08 19.75
N ARG A 264 -37.60 16.90 18.65
CA ARG A 264 -37.67 15.80 17.66
C ARG A 264 -36.35 15.83 16.86
N LYS A 265 -35.44 14.89 17.14
CA LYS A 265 -35.27 13.56 16.50
C LYS A 265 -34.66 13.61 15.09
N LEU A 266 -33.41 13.15 14.99
CA LEU A 266 -32.77 12.78 13.72
C LEU A 266 -33.41 11.50 13.14
N PRO A 267 -33.41 11.31 11.81
CA PRO A 267 -33.49 9.97 11.22
C PRO A 267 -32.20 9.19 11.51
N ALA A 268 -32.32 7.86 11.66
CA ALA A 268 -31.23 7.00 12.13
C ALA A 268 -30.47 6.29 11.00
N LYS A 269 -29.39 5.58 11.35
CA LYS A 269 -28.64 4.67 10.47
C LYS A 269 -29.59 3.68 9.78
N GLN A 270 -29.49 3.55 8.46
CA GLN A 270 -30.10 2.42 7.74
C GLN A 270 -29.08 1.71 6.85
N LYS A 271 -28.76 0.49 7.29
CA LYS A 271 -28.22 -0.69 6.59
C LYS A 271 -27.34 -0.53 5.32
N ARG A 272 -26.12 -1.03 5.49
CA ARG A 272 -25.09 -1.32 4.48
C ARG A 272 -25.41 -2.66 3.79
N GLU A 273 -26.24 -2.67 2.75
CA GLU A 273 -26.45 -3.86 1.90
C GLU A 273 -26.76 -3.55 0.41
N ASP A 274 -27.58 -2.56 0.07
CA ASP A 274 -28.08 -2.36 -1.32
C ASP A 274 -27.07 -1.78 -2.34
N ALA A 275 -25.86 -1.40 -1.93
CA ALA A 275 -24.80 -0.96 -2.84
C ALA A 275 -24.18 -2.12 -3.66
N PHE A 276 -24.54 -3.37 -3.37
CA PHE A 276 -23.95 -4.56 -4.00
C PHE A 276 -24.65 -4.99 -5.30
N LEU A 277 -25.96 -4.71 -5.45
CA LEU A 277 -26.78 -5.28 -6.53
C LEU A 277 -26.75 -4.53 -7.87
N MET A 278 -25.95 -3.47 -8.00
CA MET A 278 -25.84 -2.65 -9.22
C MET A 278 -24.44 -2.72 -9.88
N THR A 279 -23.81 -3.90 -9.81
CA THR A 279 -22.49 -4.17 -10.43
C THR A 279 -22.55 -5.19 -11.59
N GLU A 280 -23.62 -5.98 -11.70
CA GLU A 280 -23.73 -7.10 -12.66
C GLU A 280 -23.94 -6.69 -14.13
N LEU A 281 -24.28 -5.43 -14.43
CA LEU A 281 -24.68 -4.98 -15.78
C LEU A 281 -23.91 -3.76 -16.31
N CYS A 282 -22.58 -3.83 -16.34
CA CYS A 282 -21.77 -3.01 -17.26
C CYS A 282 -20.53 -3.76 -17.80
N PRO A 283 -20.13 -3.55 -19.06
CA PRO A 283 -19.26 -4.49 -19.77
C PRO A 283 -17.77 -4.37 -19.43
N ALA A 284 -17.11 -5.54 -19.40
CA ALA A 284 -15.67 -5.80 -19.51
C ALA A 284 -14.71 -4.62 -19.25
N ARG A 285 -13.99 -4.68 -18.12
CA ARG A 285 -12.87 -3.77 -17.79
C ARG A 285 -11.96 -3.61 -19.01
N ARG A 286 -11.93 -2.41 -19.61
CA ARG A 286 -11.10 -2.13 -20.80
C ARG A 286 -9.64 -2.44 -20.48
N LYS A 287 -9.07 -3.45 -21.15
CA LYS A 287 -7.65 -3.78 -21.05
C LYS A 287 -6.85 -2.49 -21.29
N SER A 288 -5.90 -2.18 -20.41
CA SER A 288 -5.07 -0.99 -20.56
C SER A 288 -4.23 -1.13 -21.82
N LEU A 289 -4.64 -0.45 -22.89
CA LEU A 289 -3.96 -0.48 -24.17
C LEU A 289 -2.61 0.21 -24.02
N LEU A 290 -1.55 -0.58 -23.88
CA LEU A 290 -0.18 -0.08 -23.88
C LEU A 290 0.10 0.63 -25.22
N PHE A 291 0.91 1.68 -25.19
CA PHE A 291 1.36 2.36 -26.41
C PHE A 291 2.39 1.49 -27.13
N THR A 292 2.15 1.23 -28.42
CA THR A 292 3.14 0.58 -29.28
C THR A 292 4.27 1.55 -29.66
N PRO A 293 5.47 1.06 -30.02
CA PRO A 293 6.54 1.93 -30.52
C PRO A 293 6.15 2.70 -31.79
N GLU A 294 5.23 2.16 -32.59
CA GLU A 294 4.63 2.83 -33.76
C GLU A 294 3.76 4.02 -33.33
N GLU A 295 2.87 3.85 -32.35
CA GLU A 295 2.07 4.96 -31.79
C GLU A 295 2.94 6.05 -31.16
N ASP A 296 4.06 5.67 -30.53
CA ASP A 296 5.04 6.64 -30.04
C ASP A 296 5.77 7.38 -31.18
N LYS A 297 6.02 6.71 -32.32
CA LYS A 297 6.60 7.33 -33.52
C LYS A 297 5.60 8.33 -34.12
N TYR A 298 4.33 7.94 -34.25
CA TYR A 298 3.26 8.85 -34.69
C TYR A 298 3.07 10.02 -33.72
N LEU A 299 3.09 9.81 -32.41
CA LEU A 299 3.03 10.88 -31.41
C LEU A 299 4.21 11.86 -31.54
N LYS A 300 5.44 11.35 -31.77
CA LYS A 300 6.63 12.19 -31.99
C LYS A 300 6.57 13.02 -33.28
N VAL A 301 5.98 12.49 -34.35
CA VAL A 301 5.81 13.22 -35.62
C VAL A 301 4.65 14.20 -35.53
N GLY A 302 3.52 13.82 -34.91
CA GLY A 302 2.37 14.69 -34.69
C GLY A 302 2.67 15.89 -33.81
N LEU A 303 3.47 15.71 -32.75
CA LEU A 303 4.01 16.82 -31.95
C LEU A 303 4.86 17.80 -32.76
N LYS A 304 5.57 17.33 -33.79
CA LYS A 304 6.33 18.20 -34.72
C LYS A 304 5.46 18.83 -35.82
N ARG A 305 4.33 18.21 -36.19
CA ARG A 305 3.45 18.66 -37.29
C ARG A 305 2.37 19.65 -36.81
N TYR A 306 1.84 19.44 -35.61
CA TYR A 306 0.74 20.25 -35.04
C TYR A 306 1.12 20.99 -33.76
N GLY A 307 2.30 20.75 -33.20
CA GLY A 307 2.72 21.34 -31.92
C GLY A 307 2.13 20.62 -30.69
N PHE A 308 2.60 21.03 -29.52
CA PHE A 308 2.12 20.52 -28.24
C PHE A 308 0.70 21.02 -27.94
N GLY A 309 -0.14 20.21 -27.31
CA GLY A 309 -1.54 20.56 -27.01
C GLY A 309 -2.56 20.17 -28.08
N GLN A 310 -2.15 20.01 -29.35
CA GLN A 310 -3.06 19.68 -30.48
C GLN A 310 -3.45 18.19 -30.56
N TRP A 311 -3.76 17.59 -29.41
CA TRP A 311 -3.99 16.15 -29.24
C TRP A 311 -5.14 15.59 -30.09
N THR A 312 -6.22 16.36 -30.28
CA THR A 312 -7.38 15.96 -31.10
C THR A 312 -7.04 15.96 -32.59
N SER A 313 -6.18 16.88 -33.02
CA SER A 313 -5.69 16.97 -34.41
C SER A 313 -4.75 15.81 -34.72
N ILE A 314 -3.78 15.54 -33.82
CA ILE A 314 -2.87 14.38 -33.91
C ILE A 314 -3.65 13.05 -33.93
N LEU A 315 -4.72 12.91 -33.13
CA LEU A 315 -5.54 11.70 -33.08
C LEU A 315 -6.48 11.51 -34.30
N ARG A 316 -6.64 12.54 -35.14
CA ARG A 316 -7.50 12.52 -36.33
C ARG A 316 -6.73 12.61 -37.66
N ASP A 317 -5.40 12.73 -37.60
CA ASP A 317 -4.53 12.74 -38.77
C ASP A 317 -4.58 11.37 -39.48
N PRO A 318 -4.98 11.29 -40.76
CA PRO A 318 -5.02 10.02 -41.49
C PRO A 318 -3.65 9.35 -41.63
N ASP A 319 -2.55 10.10 -41.48
CA ASP A 319 -1.19 9.54 -41.51
C ASP A 319 -0.84 8.77 -40.21
N PHE A 320 -1.59 8.95 -39.11
CA PHE A 320 -1.27 8.42 -37.78
C PHE A 320 -2.23 7.34 -37.28
N HIS A 321 -1.78 6.09 -37.32
CA HIS A 321 -2.59 4.91 -37.06
C HIS A 321 -2.59 4.53 -35.56
N PHE A 322 -3.38 5.26 -34.76
CA PHE A 322 -3.58 5.01 -33.33
C PHE A 322 -4.59 3.89 -33.05
N GLN A 323 -4.44 3.17 -31.92
CA GLN A 323 -5.35 2.08 -31.54
C GLN A 323 -6.78 2.57 -31.29
N LYS A 324 -7.78 1.83 -31.80
CA LYS A 324 -9.20 2.18 -31.68
C LYS A 324 -9.64 2.22 -30.22
N GLY A 325 -10.00 3.41 -29.73
CA GLY A 325 -10.34 3.67 -28.33
C GLY A 325 -9.33 4.54 -27.57
N ARG A 326 -8.23 4.97 -28.21
CA ARG A 326 -7.39 6.09 -27.76
C ARG A 326 -8.22 7.38 -27.63
N SER A 327 -7.79 8.27 -26.74
CA SER A 327 -8.40 9.58 -26.52
C SER A 327 -7.33 10.68 -26.49
N PRO A 328 -7.68 11.97 -26.69
CA PRO A 328 -6.72 13.08 -26.61
C PRO A 328 -5.94 13.09 -25.29
N ASN A 329 -6.63 12.79 -24.17
CA ASN A 329 -6.00 12.69 -22.85
C ASN A 329 -5.01 11.51 -22.74
N SER A 330 -5.20 10.42 -23.50
CA SER A 330 -4.23 9.32 -23.59
C SER A 330 -2.93 9.75 -24.26
N LEU A 331 -2.99 10.64 -25.26
CA LEU A 331 -1.81 11.16 -25.97
C LEU A 331 -1.05 12.14 -25.07
N LEU A 332 -1.74 13.10 -24.42
CA LEU A 332 -1.16 13.99 -23.41
C LEU A 332 -0.44 13.20 -22.30
N ASN A 333 -1.09 12.18 -21.74
CA ASN A 333 -0.53 11.34 -20.67
C ASN A 333 0.65 10.46 -21.11
N ARG A 334 0.86 10.27 -22.43
CA ARG A 334 2.05 9.61 -22.99
C ARG A 334 3.14 10.64 -23.29
N ALA A 335 2.78 11.78 -23.86
CA ALA A 335 3.69 12.89 -24.15
C ALA A 335 4.38 13.40 -22.87
N ASN A 336 3.62 13.70 -21.81
CA ASN A 336 4.18 14.15 -20.53
C ASN A 336 5.16 13.13 -19.92
N ARG A 337 4.94 11.83 -20.14
CA ARG A 337 5.81 10.75 -19.65
C ARG A 337 7.03 10.45 -20.53
N LYS A 338 7.01 10.81 -21.82
CA LYS A 338 8.08 10.49 -22.77
C LYS A 338 8.89 11.72 -23.23
N TYR A 339 8.31 12.90 -23.10
CA TYR A 339 8.86 14.19 -23.54
C TYR A 339 8.73 15.30 -22.47
N GLY A 340 8.25 14.99 -21.26
CA GLY A 340 8.10 16.00 -20.18
C GLY A 340 9.40 16.69 -19.75
N THR A 341 10.56 16.07 -20.02
CA THR A 341 11.90 16.64 -19.79
C THR A 341 12.50 17.30 -21.05
N MET A 342 11.73 17.41 -22.14
CA MET A 342 12.12 18.01 -23.42
C MET A 342 10.92 18.72 -24.07
N ASP A 343 10.65 19.97 -23.68
CA ASP A 343 11.42 21.10 -24.25
C ASP A 343 11.10 22.43 -23.52
N SER A 344 12.10 23.27 -23.30
CA SER A 344 11.92 24.70 -22.93
C SER A 344 12.43 25.65 -24.02
N HIS A 345 12.78 25.12 -25.19
CA HIS A 345 13.42 25.79 -26.31
C HIS A 345 12.65 25.65 -27.64
N LEU A 346 11.50 24.95 -27.65
CA LEU A 346 10.60 24.84 -28.81
C LEU A 346 9.41 25.82 -28.81
N VAL A 347 9.44 26.84 -27.95
CA VAL A 347 8.43 27.93 -27.92
C VAL A 347 9.01 29.24 -28.48
N ASP A 348 9.83 29.15 -29.54
CA ASP A 348 10.25 30.34 -30.29
C ASP A 348 10.53 30.03 -31.77
N ARG A 349 9.48 30.06 -32.60
CA ARG A 349 9.54 30.36 -34.04
C ARG A 349 8.15 30.45 -34.71
N LYS A 350 7.63 31.69 -34.76
CA LYS A 350 6.68 32.25 -35.74
C LYS A 350 5.27 31.58 -35.87
N GLY A 351 4.24 32.36 -36.16
CA GLY A 351 4.18 33.82 -36.32
C GLY A 351 2.87 34.26 -36.99
#